data_AF-A0A5C3MC80-F1
#
_entry.id   AF-A0A5C3MC80-F1
#
_cell.length_a   1.000
_cell.length_b   1.000
_cell.length_c   1.000
_cell.angle_alpha   90.00
_cell.angle_beta   90.00
_cell.angle_gamma   90.00
#
_symmetry.space_group_name_H-M   'P 1'
#
loop_
_entity.id
_entity.type
_entity.pdbx_description
1 polymer ?
#
loop_
_entity_poly.entity_id
_entity_poly.type
_entity_poly.pdbx_seq_one_letter_code
_entity_poly.pdbx_strand_id
1 'polypeptide(L)'
;GDCPILWLNGPAGSGKSAILQTIEERYAPRIAASFFFLCGAGLRSQIQQLNPTLAYQASVYSQAASESIMEALKNEPDLCHGHSFQHQLQKLLIIPIHVTQPGGVETPNPLVVIDALDECNDKQSMSTFIEAITTICSNPGFQLPFRLLLTS
;
A
#
# COMPACT_ATOMS: atom_id res chain seq x y z
N GLY A 1 20.52 3.02 -1.80
CA GLY A 1 19.50 3.83 -1.11
C GLY A 1 18.51 2.86 -0.53
N ASP A 2 18.25 2.94 0.76
CA ASP A 2 17.54 1.91 1.52
C ASP A 2 16.18 1.59 0.91
N CYS A 3 15.92 0.30 0.69
CA CYS A 3 14.60 -0.19 0.28
C CYS A 3 13.60 0.19 1.39
N PRO A 4 12.56 0.99 1.11
CA PRO A 4 11.68 1.54 2.15
C PRO A 4 10.64 0.51 2.65
N ILE A 5 10.95 -0.79 2.56
CA ILE A 5 10.08 -1.90 2.96
C ILE A 5 10.63 -2.52 4.24
N LEU A 6 9.78 -2.62 5.26
CA LEU A 6 10.02 -3.45 6.43
C LEU A 6 9.05 -4.64 6.39
N TRP A 7 9.58 -5.86 6.31
CA TRP A 7 8.77 -7.08 6.41
C TRP A 7 9.06 -7.80 7.72
N LEU A 8 8.06 -7.88 8.59
CA LEU A 8 8.08 -8.66 9.82
C LEU A 8 7.45 -10.04 9.59
N ASN A 9 8.28 -11.07 9.53
CA ASN A 9 7.84 -12.46 9.35
C ASN A 9 8.01 -13.25 10.67
N GLY A 10 7.03 -14.10 11.01
CA GLY A 10 7.17 -15.03 12.12
C GLY A 10 5.97 -15.95 12.31
N PRO A 11 5.99 -16.84 13.30
CA PRO A 11 4.89 -17.79 13.54
C PRO A 11 3.54 -17.11 13.81
N ALA A 12 2.44 -17.84 13.59
CA ALA A 12 1.11 -17.39 14.03
C ALA A 12 1.10 -17.19 15.55
N GLY A 13 0.45 -16.12 16.01
CA GLY A 13 0.37 -15.80 17.44
C GLY A 13 1.60 -15.13 18.06
N SER A 14 2.66 -14.82 17.27
CA SER A 14 3.85 -14.14 17.79
C SER A 14 3.69 -12.63 18.06
N GLY A 15 2.50 -12.06 17.80
CA GLY A 15 2.20 -10.66 18.07
C GLY A 15 2.56 -9.67 16.95
N LYS A 16 2.83 -10.14 15.72
CA LYS A 16 3.19 -9.28 14.58
C LYS A 16 2.16 -8.16 14.32
N SER A 17 0.88 -8.52 14.26
CA SER A 17 -0.22 -7.55 14.09
C SER A 17 -0.28 -6.55 15.24
N ALA A 18 0.01 -6.98 16.48
CA ALA A 18 0.06 -6.08 17.63
C ALA A 18 1.23 -5.08 17.53
N ILE A 19 2.37 -5.50 16.97
CA ILE A 19 3.50 -4.60 16.67
C ILE A 19 3.10 -3.58 15.61
N LEU A 20 2.50 -4.02 14.50
CA LEU A 20 2.03 -3.11 13.44
C LEU A 20 0.99 -2.12 13.96
N GLN A 21 0.01 -2.59 14.74
CA GLN A 21 -0.98 -1.74 15.38
C GLN A 21 -0.32 -0.68 16.29
N THR A 22 0.65 -1.09 17.12
CA THR A 22 1.40 -0.16 17.98
C THR A 22 2.14 0.90 17.16
N ILE A 23 2.69 0.52 15.99
CA ILE A 23 3.34 1.45 15.06
C ILE A 23 2.29 2.41 14.47
N GLU A 24 1.15 1.91 13.99
CA GLU A 24 0.09 2.76 13.45
C GLU A 24 -0.38 3.82 14.45
N GLU A 25 -0.64 3.42 15.69
CA GLU A 25 -1.03 4.31 16.78
C GLU A 25 0.08 5.33 17.10
N ARG A 26 1.34 4.89 17.13
CA ARG A 26 2.49 5.75 17.47
C ARG A 26 2.82 6.79 16.40
N TYR A 27 2.57 6.45 15.14
CA TYR A 27 2.94 7.26 13.98
C TYR A 27 1.76 7.95 13.32
N ALA A 28 0.52 7.76 13.78
CA ALA A 28 -0.60 8.65 13.43
C ALA A 28 -0.20 10.12 13.71
N PRO A 29 -0.40 11.05 12.75
CA PRO A 29 -1.26 10.97 11.56
C PRO A 29 -0.56 10.52 10.26
N ARG A 30 0.65 9.96 10.30
CA ARG A 30 1.46 9.65 9.10
C ARG A 30 1.02 8.40 8.33
N ILE A 31 0.00 7.68 8.81
CA ILE A 31 -0.54 6.50 8.14
C ILE A 31 -1.40 6.96 6.97
N ALA A 32 -0.88 6.81 5.75
CA ALA A 32 -1.61 7.16 4.52
C ALA A 32 -2.64 6.09 4.16
N ALA A 33 -2.30 4.83 4.41
CA ALA A 33 -3.20 3.72 4.17
C ALA A 33 -2.80 2.48 4.97
N SER A 34 -3.78 1.64 5.27
CA SER A 34 -3.63 0.37 5.98
C SER A 34 -4.56 -0.69 5.37
N PHE A 35 -4.13 -1.94 5.34
CA PHE A 35 -4.98 -3.07 4.97
C PHE A 35 -4.61 -4.30 5.79
N PHE A 36 -5.61 -5.04 6.25
CA PHE A 36 -5.43 -6.29 6.96
C PHE A 36 -6.15 -7.41 6.22
N PHE A 37 -5.37 -8.40 5.80
CA PHE A 37 -5.93 -9.64 5.26
C PHE A 37 -6.47 -10.51 6.38
N LEU A 38 -7.66 -11.07 6.16
CA LEU A 38 -8.25 -12.02 7.10
C LEU A 38 -8.85 -13.20 6.33
N CYS A 39 -8.26 -14.37 6.53
CA CYS A 39 -8.67 -15.58 5.83
C CYS A 39 -10.14 -15.93 6.14
N GLY A 40 -10.92 -16.28 5.12
CA GLY A 40 -12.35 -16.61 5.26
C GLY A 40 -13.30 -15.44 5.54
N ALA A 41 -12.80 -14.20 5.71
CA ALA A 41 -13.64 -13.02 5.99
C ALA A 41 -14.20 -12.32 4.73
N GLY A 42 -14.52 -13.09 3.69
CA GLY A 42 -15.08 -12.58 2.43
C GLY A 42 -14.15 -11.59 1.73
N LEU A 43 -14.60 -10.36 1.52
CA LEU A 43 -13.85 -9.31 0.81
C LEU A 43 -12.46 -9.03 1.44
N ARG A 44 -12.29 -9.19 2.76
CA ARG A 44 -10.99 -8.98 3.44
C ARG A 44 -9.94 -10.07 3.16
N SER A 45 -10.32 -11.14 2.47
CA SER A 45 -9.39 -12.18 2.01
C SER A 45 -8.99 -12.03 0.53
N GLN A 46 -9.57 -11.05 -0.16
CA GLN A 46 -9.43 -10.85 -1.61
C GLN A 46 -8.44 -9.74 -1.91
N ILE A 47 -7.37 -10.07 -2.62
CA ILE A 47 -6.35 -9.10 -3.04
C ILE A 47 -6.88 -8.01 -3.95
N GLN A 48 -7.98 -8.26 -4.67
CA GLN A 48 -8.68 -7.28 -5.50
C GLN A 48 -9.18 -6.08 -4.68
N GLN A 49 -9.36 -6.25 -3.37
CA GLN A 49 -9.77 -5.17 -2.45
C GLN A 49 -8.60 -4.33 -1.95
N LEU A 50 -7.35 -4.78 -2.14
CA LEU A 50 -6.16 -4.09 -1.63
C LEU A 50 -6.03 -2.70 -2.26
N ASN A 51 -5.89 -2.62 -3.58
CA ASN A 51 -5.69 -1.34 -4.28
C ASN A 51 -6.84 -0.34 -4.06
N PRO A 52 -8.14 -0.72 -4.23
CA PRO A 52 -9.25 0.21 -3.98
C PRO A 52 -9.29 0.73 -2.54
N THR A 53 -9.01 -0.13 -1.56
CA THR A 53 -9.02 0.25 -0.14
C THR A 53 -7.88 1.20 0.18
N LEU A 54 -6.66 0.92 -0.30
CA LEU A 54 -5.51 1.79 -0.08
C LEU A 54 -5.70 3.14 -0.79
N ALA A 55 -6.27 3.15 -2.00
CA ALA A 55 -6.56 4.36 -2.75
C ALA A 55 -7.57 5.26 -2.02
N TYR A 56 -8.66 4.66 -1.54
CA TYR A 56 -9.66 5.38 -0.75
C TYR A 56 -9.02 6.02 0.49
N GLN A 57 -8.24 5.28 1.27
CA GLN A 57 -7.57 5.81 2.45
C GLN A 57 -6.56 6.92 2.11
N ALA A 58 -5.77 6.75 1.05
CA ALA A 58 -4.85 7.77 0.56
C ALA A 58 -5.58 9.07 0.14
N SER A 59 -6.77 8.95 -0.47
CA SER A 59 -7.60 10.12 -0.82
C SER A 59 -8.09 10.89 0.40
N VAL A 60 -8.42 10.18 1.49
CA VAL A 60 -8.80 10.79 2.77
C VAL A 60 -7.59 11.42 3.47
N TYR A 61 -6.42 10.79 3.33
CA TYR A 61 -5.17 11.28 3.91
C TYR A 61 -4.72 12.64 3.34
N SER A 62 -4.95 12.90 2.04
CA SER A 62 -4.53 14.16 1.41
C SER A 62 -5.42 14.56 0.23
N GLN A 63 -5.80 15.85 0.20
CA GLN A 63 -6.53 16.44 -0.91
C GLN A 63 -5.77 16.29 -2.25
N ALA A 64 -4.44 16.43 -2.24
CA ALA A 64 -3.62 16.27 -3.44
C ALA A 64 -3.65 14.81 -3.95
N ALA A 65 -3.66 13.83 -3.04
CA ALA A 65 -3.82 12.43 -3.41
C ALA A 65 -5.23 12.17 -3.97
N SER A 66 -6.27 12.74 -3.37
CA SER A 66 -7.65 12.66 -3.87
C SER A 66 -7.78 13.19 -5.30
N GLU A 67 -7.21 14.37 -5.57
CA GLU A 67 -7.23 14.98 -6.91
C GLU A 67 -6.48 14.12 -7.94
N SER A 68 -5.31 13.61 -7.55
CA SER A 68 -4.50 12.71 -8.40
C SER A 68 -5.24 11.40 -8.74
N ILE A 69 -5.89 10.77 -7.76
CA ILE A 69 -6.69 9.55 -7.98
C ILE A 69 -7.88 9.85 -8.90
N MET A 70 -8.57 10.96 -8.67
CA MET A 70 -9.72 11.35 -9.49
C MET A 70 -9.31 11.59 -10.95
N GLU A 71 -8.17 12.24 -11.18
CA GLU A 71 -7.62 12.42 -12.52
C GLU A 71 -7.26 11.09 -13.18
N ALA A 72 -6.62 10.17 -12.45
CA ALA A 72 -6.31 8.83 -12.96
C ALA A 72 -7.58 8.07 -13.39
N LEU A 73 -8.64 8.09 -12.57
CA LEU A 73 -9.91 7.43 -12.88
C LEU A 73 -10.68 8.10 -14.03
N LYS A 74 -10.56 9.43 -14.21
CA LYS A 74 -11.14 10.13 -15.36
C LYS A 74 -10.45 9.75 -16.67
N ASN A 75 -9.13 9.63 -16.63
CA ASN A 75 -8.32 9.28 -17.80
C ASN A 75 -8.41 7.80 -18.15
N GLU A 76 -8.58 6.94 -17.15
CA GLU A 76 -8.61 5.46 -17.29
C GLU A 76 -9.83 4.89 -16.53
N PRO A 77 -11.05 4.94 -17.10
CA PRO A 77 -12.27 4.50 -16.41
C PRO A 77 -12.31 3.02 -16.02
N ASP A 78 -11.52 2.19 -16.69
CA ASP A 78 -11.39 0.75 -16.43
C ASP A 78 -10.23 0.41 -15.48
N LEU A 79 -9.54 1.41 -14.90
CA LEU A 79 -8.35 1.24 -14.07
C LEU A 79 -8.53 0.17 -12.97
N CYS A 80 -9.69 0.13 -12.30
CA CYS A 80 -9.96 -0.81 -11.22
C CYS A 80 -10.19 -2.27 -11.66
N HIS A 81 -10.42 -2.56 -12.94
CA HIS A 81 -10.86 -3.88 -13.40
C HIS A 81 -10.17 -4.40 -14.68
N GLY A 82 -9.60 -3.52 -15.51
CA GLY A 82 -9.03 -3.87 -16.81
C GLY A 82 -7.49 -3.93 -16.86
N HIS A 83 -6.80 -3.56 -15.77
CA HIS A 83 -5.36 -3.35 -15.77
C HIS A 83 -4.60 -4.30 -14.85
N SER A 84 -3.29 -4.40 -15.06
CA SER A 84 -2.41 -5.18 -14.20
C SER A 84 -2.39 -4.62 -12.78
N PHE A 85 -2.15 -5.50 -11.80
CA PHE A 85 -2.03 -5.09 -10.40
C PHE A 85 -0.98 -3.98 -10.21
N GLN A 86 0.16 -4.10 -10.88
CA GLN A 86 1.24 -3.11 -10.81
C GLN A 86 0.79 -1.73 -11.31
N HIS A 87 0.04 -1.68 -12.42
CA HIS A 87 -0.46 -0.43 -12.99
C HIS A 87 -1.48 0.24 -12.06
N GLN A 88 -2.39 -0.55 -11.50
CA GLN A 88 -3.31 -0.08 -10.46
C GLN A 88 -2.58 0.49 -9.25
N LEU A 89 -1.60 -0.25 -8.70
CA LEU A 89 -0.82 0.19 -7.55
C LEU A 89 -0.08 1.51 -7.83
N GLN A 90 0.49 1.65 -9.04
CA GLN A 90 1.16 2.89 -9.43
C GLN A 90 0.18 4.07 -9.49
N LYS A 91 -0.94 3.92 -10.19
CA LYS A 91 -1.89 5.01 -10.45
C LYS A 91 -2.76 5.36 -9.26
N LEU A 92 -3.08 4.39 -8.40
CA LEU A 92 -4.04 4.55 -7.31
C LEU A 92 -3.37 4.75 -5.94
N LEU A 93 -2.07 4.46 -5.81
CA LEU A 93 -1.37 4.60 -4.54
C LEU A 93 -0.03 5.35 -4.66
N ILE A 94 0.86 4.90 -5.55
CA ILE A 94 2.22 5.45 -5.57
C ILE A 94 2.25 6.88 -6.08
N ILE A 95 1.68 7.15 -7.26
CA ILE A 95 1.60 8.51 -7.82
C ILE A 95 0.80 9.44 -6.89
N PRO A 96 -0.39 9.04 -6.38
CA PRO A 96 -1.16 9.87 -5.45
C PRO A 96 -0.40 10.24 -4.18
N ILE A 97 0.35 9.32 -3.56
CA ILE A 97 1.13 9.65 -2.36
C ILE A 97 2.36 10.51 -2.73
N HIS A 98 2.98 10.30 -3.89
CA HIS A 98 4.12 11.09 -4.34
C HIS A 98 3.81 12.58 -4.40
N VAL A 99 2.65 12.95 -4.97
CA VAL A 99 2.25 14.36 -5.12
C VAL A 99 1.88 15.03 -3.79
N THR A 100 1.75 14.27 -2.70
CA THR A 100 1.51 14.84 -1.36
C THR A 100 2.76 15.43 -0.72
N GLN A 101 3.95 15.10 -1.24
CA GLN A 101 5.20 15.57 -0.65
C GLN A 101 5.44 17.05 -1.02
N PRO A 102 5.42 17.99 -0.06
CA PRO A 102 5.69 19.38 -0.35
C PRO A 102 7.15 19.55 -0.80
N GLY A 103 7.37 20.09 -1.99
CA GLY A 103 8.70 20.42 -2.47
C GLY A 103 9.38 21.40 -1.52
N GLY A 104 10.34 20.93 -0.74
CA GLY A 104 11.23 21.78 0.07
C GLY A 104 11.06 21.73 1.59
N VAL A 105 10.15 20.94 2.16
CA VAL A 105 10.05 20.74 3.63
C VAL A 105 10.36 19.29 3.96
N GLU A 106 11.24 19.06 4.94
CA GLU A 106 11.53 17.73 5.53
C GLU A 106 10.29 17.17 6.25
N THR A 107 9.27 16.81 5.48
CA THR A 107 8.11 16.09 6.01
C THR A 107 8.48 14.61 6.11
N PRO A 108 8.21 13.95 7.26
CA PRO A 108 8.49 12.54 7.40
C PRO A 108 7.68 11.73 6.38
N ASN A 109 8.32 10.79 5.68
CA ASN A 109 7.63 9.95 4.68
C ASN A 109 6.34 9.33 5.27
N PRO A 110 5.23 9.36 4.50
CA PRO A 110 4.02 8.62 4.82
C PRO A 110 4.30 7.13 5.00
N LEU A 111 3.41 6.45 5.74
CA LEU A 111 3.47 5.02 6.00
C LEU A 111 2.27 4.33 5.33
N VAL A 112 2.54 3.20 4.70
CA VAL A 112 1.52 2.26 4.24
C VAL A 112 1.74 0.94 4.97
N VAL A 113 0.66 0.37 5.52
CA VAL A 113 0.72 -0.86 6.31
C VAL A 113 -0.13 -1.94 5.64
N ILE A 114 0.43 -3.14 5.48
CA ILE A 114 -0.31 -4.30 4.98
C ILE A 114 0.01 -5.48 5.88
N ASP A 115 -0.99 -5.92 6.64
CA ASP A 115 -0.86 -6.96 7.65
C ASP A 115 -1.47 -8.29 7.15
N ALA A 116 -0.85 -9.40 7.56
CA ALA A 116 -1.19 -10.80 7.30
C ALA A 116 -1.24 -11.20 5.81
N LEU A 117 -0.20 -10.90 5.02
CA LEU A 117 -0.16 -11.27 3.59
C LEU A 117 -0.41 -12.78 3.34
N ASP A 118 0.00 -13.63 4.28
CA ASP A 118 -0.21 -15.07 4.28
C ASP A 118 -1.67 -15.50 4.52
N GLU A 119 -2.57 -14.58 4.86
CA GLU A 119 -4.01 -14.83 5.00
C GLU A 119 -4.81 -14.51 3.72
N CYS A 120 -4.18 -14.00 2.67
CA CYS A 120 -4.82 -13.86 1.36
C CYS A 120 -5.18 -15.23 0.76
N ASN A 121 -6.41 -15.39 0.28
CA ASN A 121 -6.89 -16.64 -0.33
C ASN A 121 -6.24 -16.93 -1.69
N ASP A 122 -5.87 -15.88 -2.42
CA ASP A 122 -5.28 -15.98 -3.75
C ASP A 122 -3.75 -15.82 -3.67
N LYS A 123 -3.05 -16.95 -3.54
CA LYS A 123 -1.59 -17.00 -3.46
C LYS A 123 -0.90 -16.59 -4.75
N GLN A 124 -1.53 -16.85 -5.90
CA GLN A 124 -0.96 -16.51 -7.20
C GLN A 124 -0.92 -14.99 -7.38
N SER A 125 -2.06 -14.33 -7.17
CA SER A 125 -2.13 -12.87 -7.24
C SER A 125 -1.28 -12.20 -6.15
N MET A 126 -1.17 -12.82 -4.96
CA MET A 126 -0.25 -12.34 -3.92
C MET A 126 1.22 -12.42 -4.35
N SER A 127 1.64 -13.47 -5.06
CA SER A 127 2.98 -13.54 -5.66
C SER A 127 3.19 -12.39 -6.65
N THR A 128 2.23 -12.15 -7.55
CA THR A 128 2.29 -11.04 -8.52
C THR A 128 2.39 -9.68 -7.84
N PHE A 129 1.72 -9.50 -6.71
CA PHE A 129 1.84 -8.29 -5.88
C PHE A 129 3.26 -8.10 -5.31
N ILE A 130 3.81 -9.16 -4.70
CA ILE A 130 5.18 -9.12 -4.13
C ILE A 130 6.21 -8.88 -5.24
N GLU A 131 6.05 -9.52 -6.40
CA GLU A 131 6.89 -9.31 -7.58
C GLU A 131 6.81 -7.87 -8.09
N ALA A 132 5.61 -7.29 -8.17
CA ALA A 132 5.42 -5.90 -8.58
C ALA A 132 6.13 -4.94 -7.62
N ILE A 133 5.95 -5.11 -6.31
CA ILE A 133 6.62 -4.29 -5.29
C ILE A 133 8.14 -4.44 -5.36
N THR A 134 8.64 -5.66 -5.50
CA THR A 134 10.08 -5.94 -5.56
C THR A 134 10.69 -5.32 -6.81
N THR A 135 10.00 -5.41 -7.95
CA THR A 135 10.41 -4.79 -9.23
C THR A 135 10.48 -3.27 -9.11
N ILE A 136 9.47 -2.66 -8.48
CA ILE A 136 9.42 -1.22 -8.23
C ILE A 136 10.59 -0.78 -7.35
N CYS A 137 10.89 -1.52 -6.27
CA CYS A 137 11.95 -1.16 -5.33
C CYS A 137 13.36 -1.43 -5.86
N SER A 138 13.51 -2.36 -6.80
CA SER A 138 14.80 -2.69 -7.41
C SER A 138 15.18 -1.73 -8.53
N ASN A 139 14.27 -0.84 -8.96
CA ASN A 139 14.54 0.12 -10.02
C ASN A 139 15.30 1.34 -9.46
N PRO A 140 16.57 1.56 -9.85
CA PRO A 140 17.40 2.64 -9.29
C PRO A 140 16.88 4.05 -9.63
N GLY A 141 16.03 4.20 -10.65
CA GLY A 141 15.38 5.46 -11.01
C GLY A 141 14.06 5.72 -10.28
N PHE A 142 13.61 4.80 -9.42
CA PHE A 142 12.32 4.87 -8.76
C PHE A 142 12.45 4.67 -7.25
N GLN A 143 11.86 5.58 -6.47
CA GLN A 143 11.77 5.45 -5.02
C GLN A 143 10.31 5.53 -4.61
N LEU A 144 9.89 4.62 -3.72
CA LEU A 144 8.56 4.72 -3.13
C LEU A 144 8.47 6.01 -2.31
N PRO A 145 7.41 6.82 -2.49
CA PRO A 145 7.20 8.06 -1.74
C PRO A 145 6.70 7.82 -0.31
N PHE A 146 6.63 6.57 0.13
CA PHE A 146 6.20 6.14 1.45
C PHE A 146 7.05 4.96 1.91
N ARG A 147 7.03 4.68 3.23
CA ARG A 147 7.55 3.42 3.76
C ARG A 147 6.44 2.39 3.83
N LEU A 148 6.75 1.16 3.46
CA LEU A 148 5.81 0.05 3.45
C LEU A 148 6.14 -0.92 4.60
N LEU A 149 5.15 -1.20 5.44
CA LEU A 149 5.25 -2.15 6.55
C LEU A 149 4.41 -3.38 6.22
N LEU A 150 5.02 -4.56 6.22
CA LEU A 150 4.42 -5.82 5.85
C LEU A 150 4.54 -6.85 6.96
N THR A 151 3.56 -7.73 7.10
CA THR A 151 3.71 -8.97 7.89
C THR A 151 3.30 -10.22 7.10
N SER A 152 3.88 -11.34 7.53
CA SER A 152 3.52 -12.71 7.11
C SER A 152 3.89 -13.70 8.20
#